data_AF-A0A7C4Q3P4-F1
#
_entry.id   AF-A0A7C4Q3P4-F1
#
_cell.length_a   1.000
_cell.length_b   1.000
_cell.length_c   1.000
_cell.angle_alpha   90.00
_cell.angle_beta   90.00
_cell.angle_gamma   90.00
#
_symmetry.space_group_name_H-M   'P 1'
#
loop_
_entity.id
_entity.type
_entity.pdbx_description
1 polymer ?
#
loop_
_entity_poly.entity_id
_entity_poly.type
_entity_poly.pdbx_seq_one_letter_code
_entity_poly.pdbx_strand_id
1 'polypeptide(L)' 'MEKTNILKKSTILLILIITFYLSIYAGRPRVLSVTMVPPSPNFGQVVTVTIEFCANQQPAELAI' A
#
# COMPACT_ATOMS: atom_id res chain seq x y z
N MET A 1 24.75 -35.03 1.25
CA MET A 1 24.29 -34.10 0.20
C MET A 1 22.82 -33.69 0.33
N GLU A 2 21.95 -34.51 0.94
CA GLU A 2 20.52 -34.22 1.08
C GLU A 2 20.17 -32.99 1.93
N LYS A 3 20.84 -32.83 3.08
CA LYS A 3 20.62 -31.70 4.01
C LYS A 3 20.87 -30.33 3.35
N THR A 4 21.85 -30.23 2.45
CA THR A 4 22.17 -29.00 1.71
C THR A 4 21.08 -28.64 0.70
N ASN A 5 20.42 -29.63 0.09
CA ASN A 5 19.33 -29.40 -0.85
C ASN A 5 18.04 -28.95 -0.14
N ILE A 6 17.78 -29.49 1.05
CA ILE A 6 16.66 -29.07 1.91
C ILE A 6 16.87 -27.63 2.40
N LEU A 7 18.08 -27.30 2.85
CA LEU A 7 18.42 -25.94 3.29
C LEU A 7 18.24 -24.93 2.14
N LYS A 8 18.77 -25.24 0.94
CA LYS A 8 18.61 -24.38 -0.25
C LYS A 8 17.14 -24.18 -0.63
N LYS A 9 16.32 -25.24 -0.63
CA LYS A 9 14.87 -25.13 -0.90
C LYS A 9 14.16 -24.25 0.13
N SER A 10 14.49 -24.41 1.41
CA SER A 10 13.93 -23.58 2.49
C SER A 10 14.32 -22.10 2.33
N THR A 11 15.57 -21.81 1.98
CA THR A 11 16.02 -20.42 1.74
C THR A 11 15.31 -19.79 0.53
N ILE A 12 15.13 -20.53 -0.57
CA ILE A 12 14.40 -20.05 -1.75
C ILE A 12 12.93 -19.77 -1.41
N LEU A 13 12.29 -20.64 -0.63
CA LEU A 13 10.92 -20.45 -0.17
C LEU A 13 10.79 -19.18 0.69
N LEU A 14 11.73 -18.96 1.60
CA LEU A 14 11.77 -17.76 2.45
C LEU A 14 11.89 -16.48 1.61
N ILE A 15 12.79 -16.46 0.63
CA ILE A 15 12.98 -15.32 -0.27
C ILE A 15 11.71 -15.04 -1.07
N LEU A 16 11.03 -16.08 -1.56
CA LEU A 16 9.78 -15.94 -2.30
C LEU A 16 8.67 -15.34 -1.42
N ILE A 17 8.53 -15.80 -0.18
CA ILE A 17 7.58 -15.25 0.79
C ILE A 17 7.88 -13.77 1.06
N ILE A 18 9.15 -13.42 1.35
CA ILE A 18 9.55 -12.03 1.61
C ILE A 18 9.24 -11.14 0.41
N THR A 19 9.54 -11.60 -0.80
CA THR A 19 9.29 -10.85 -2.04
C THR A 19 7.80 -10.62 -2.28
N PHE A 20 6.96 -11.64 -1.98
CA PHE A 20 5.50 -11.53 -2.05
C PHE A 20 4.93 -10.55 -1.01
N TYR A 21 5.47 -10.50 0.20
CA TYR A 21 5.03 -9.52 1.20
C TYR A 21 5.40 -8.08 0.80
N LEU A 22 6.57 -7.88 0.19
CA LEU A 22 7.03 -6.56 -0.24
C LEU A 22 6.20 -6.00 -1.42
N SER A 23 5.71 -6.86 -2.33
CA SER A 23 4.89 -6.42 -3.46
C SER A 23 3.54 -5.85 -3.03
N ILE A 24 2.93 -6.38 -1.96
CA ILE A 24 1.65 -5.88 -1.39
C ILE A 24 1.78 -4.44 -0.87
N TYR A 25 2.99 -4.03 -0.47
CA TYR A 25 3.23 -2.71 0.12
C TYR A 25 3.53 -1.61 -0.92
N ALA A 26 3.97 -1.99 -2.12
CA ALA A 26 4.39 -1.06 -3.17
C ALA A 26 3.21 -0.36 -3.89
N GLY A 27 2.01 -0.97 -3.88
CA GLY A 27 0.87 -0.50 -4.66
C GLY A 27 -0.18 0.32 -3.91
N ARG A 28 -0.01 0.62 -2.62
CA ARG A 28 -1.10 1.26 -1.86
C ARG A 28 -1.14 2.79 -2.10
N PRO A 29 -2.31 3.38 -2.38
CA PRO A 29 -2.43 4.83 -2.48
C PRO A 29 -2.07 5.46 -1.14
N ARG A 30 -1.22 6.49 -1.19
CA ARG A 30 -0.81 7.24 0.00
C ARG A 30 -1.46 8.61 -0.02
N VAL A 31 -2.13 8.96 1.07
CA VAL A 31 -2.65 10.33 1.27
C VAL A 31 -1.46 11.24 1.53
N LEU A 32 -1.33 12.28 0.72
CA LEU A 32 -0.27 13.29 0.81
C LEU A 32 -0.71 14.44 1.71
N SER A 33 -1.92 14.95 1.49
CA SER A 33 -2.47 16.06 2.26
C SER A 33 -3.99 15.96 2.36
N VAL A 34 -4.52 16.50 3.45
CA VAL A 34 -5.96 16.70 3.64
C VAL A 34 -6.14 18.12 4.13
N THR A 35 -6.90 18.92 3.39
CA THR A 35 -7.24 20.29 3.77
C THR A 35 -8.75 20.46 3.84
N MET A 36 -9.19 21.38 4.70
CA MET A 36 -10.60 21.69 4.91
C MET A 36 -10.79 23.19 4.87
N VAL A 37 -11.80 23.65 4.12
CA VAL A 37 -12.17 25.06 4.00
C VAL A 37 -13.66 25.23 4.34
N PRO A 38 -14.01 26.14 5.28
CA PRO A 38 -13.11 26.89 6.18
C PRO A 38 -12.42 25.98 7.22
N PRO A 39 -11.25 26.41 7.77
CA PRO A 39 -10.50 25.61 8.75
C PRO A 39 -11.17 25.49 10.13
N SER A 40 -12.13 26.36 10.43
CA SER A 40 -12.96 26.29 11.64
C SER A 40 -14.43 26.52 11.27
N PRO A 41 -15.13 25.47 10.80
CA PRO A 41 -16.52 25.58 10.42
C PRO A 41 -17.43 25.60 11.65
N ASN A 42 -18.50 26.38 11.57
CA ASN A 42 -19.57 26.32 12.56
C ASN A 42 -20.51 25.14 12.28
N PHE A 43 -21.27 24.74 13.30
CA PHE A 43 -22.26 23.68 13.16
C PHE A 43 -23.30 24.04 12.07
N GLY A 44 -23.55 23.11 11.15
CA GLY A 44 -24.46 23.30 10.01
C GLY A 44 -23.85 24.02 8.80
N GLN A 45 -22.58 24.41 8.86
CA GLN A 45 -21.88 25.06 7.75
C GLN A 45 -21.33 24.03 6.76
N VAL A 46 -21.49 24.29 5.46
CA VAL A 46 -20.90 23.47 4.40
C VAL A 46 -19.38 23.68 4.40
N VAL A 47 -18.64 22.57 4.33
CA VAL A 47 -17.18 22.58 4.19
C VAL A 47 -16.76 21.87 2.92
N THR A 48 -15.68 22.36 2.33
CA THR A 48 -14.97 21.67 1.24
C THR A 48 -13.77 20.96 1.83
N VAL A 49 -13.70 19.64 1.62
CA VAL A 49 -12.55 18.82 2.00
C VAL A 49 -11.79 18.44 0.73
N THR A 50 -10.51 18.78 0.68
CA THR A 50 -9.63 18.43 -0.42
C THR A 50 -8.64 17.38 0.05
N ILE A 51 -8.60 16.25 -0.63
CA ILE A 51 -7.70 15.13 -0.34
C ILE A 51 -6.73 15.01 -1.51
N GLU A 52 -5.47 15.31 -1.28
CA GLU A 52 -4.41 15.02 -2.24
C GLU A 52 -3.84 13.66 -1.89
N PHE A 53 -3.84 12.75 -2.86
CA PHE A 53 -3.27 11.43 -2.69
C PHE A 53 -2.42 11.08 -3.90
N CYS A 54 -1.34 10.35 -3.65
CA CYS A 54 -0.56 9.77 -4.70
C CYS A 54 -1.27 8.51 -5.19
N ALA A 55 -1.98 8.63 -6.31
CA ALA A 55 -2.41 7.49 -7.11
C ALA A 55 -1.18 6.92 -7.81
N ASN A 56 -0.26 6.31 -7.06
CA ASN A 56 0.73 5.42 -7.68
C ASN A 56 -0.08 4.36 -8.42
N GLN A 57 0.09 4.33 -9.73
CA GLN A 57 -0.66 3.52 -10.68
C GLN A 57 -0.74 2.07 -10.20
N GLN A 58 -1.80 1.72 -9.48
CA GLN A 58 -2.26 0.34 -9.52
C GLN A 58 -2.79 0.16 -10.94
N PRO A 59 -2.20 -0.71 -11.78
CA PRO A 59 -3.01 -1.28 -12.84
C PRO A 59 -4.25 -1.87 -12.17
N ALA A 60 -5.43 -1.53 -12.68
CA ALA A 60 -6.73 -1.93 -12.16
C ALA A 60 -6.99 -3.45 -12.34
N GLU A 61 -5.97 -4.27 -12.17
CA GLU A 61 -5.95 -5.67 -12.55
C GLU A 61 -5.40 -6.51 -11.41
N LEU A 62 -6.00 -6.41 -10.23
CA LEU A 62 -5.93 -7.44 -9.19
C LEU A 62 -7.01 -7.21 -8.11
N ALA A 63 -8.19 -6.79 -8.55
CA ALA A 63 -9.41 -6.92 -7.76
C ALA A 63 -10.18 -8.13 -8.29
N ILE A 64 -9.75 -9.32 -7.86
CA ILE A 64 -10.56 -10.55 -7.84
C ILE A 64 -10.45 -11.09 -6.42
#